data_AF-A0A7R9RXE0-F1
#
_entry.id   AF-A0A7R9RXE0-F1
#
_cell.length_a   1.000
_cell.length_b   1.000
_cell.length_c   1.000
_cell.angle_alpha   90.00
_cell.angle_beta   90.00
_cell.angle_gamma   90.00
#
_symmetry.space_group_name_H-M   'P 1'
#
loop_
_entity.id
_entity.type
_entity.pdbx_description
1 polymer ?
#
loop_
_entity_poly.entity_id
_entity_poly.type
_entity_poly.pdbx_seq_one_letter_code
_entity_poly.pdbx_strand_id
1 'polypeptide(L)'
;CCYHNTMKVMSKLKSVSLPLLRSFCSRNVILERNNYEFIVAQTRDVDLIVKFLGEYHYKQVPTLNCLGVDYKKIAETLREETVQQIKDDFSFYVQDKATREVVGVVLAHYMNAKLKKYYADLSAMFKEDKSYYHWKMLERLYENVDVYEMYDVERILHGRIYSLKESVQRRGLGQSTVDASGLLSKRNDEKMLVVAEANGLFSNHMLDKAGYQMVSRVNYSEFEVDGYYPF
;
A
#
# COMPACT_ATOMS: atom_id res chain seq x y z
N CYS A 1 -23.42 6.51 2.65
CA CYS A 1 -22.20 5.69 2.73
C CYS A 1 -21.06 6.55 3.24
N CYS A 2 -20.59 6.31 4.46
CA CYS A 2 -19.51 7.11 5.07
C CYS A 2 -18.16 6.63 4.52
N TYR A 3 -17.50 7.45 3.69
CA TYR A 3 -16.12 7.19 3.30
C TYR A 3 -15.17 7.70 4.38
N HIS A 4 -14.14 6.91 4.69
CA HIS A 4 -13.14 7.23 5.71
C HIS A 4 -11.79 6.60 5.36
N ASN A 5 -10.73 7.30 5.75
CA ASN A 5 -9.37 6.78 5.77
C ASN A 5 -9.14 6.08 7.11
N THR A 6 -8.40 4.98 7.11
CA THR A 6 -8.03 4.27 8.34
C THR A 6 -6.56 3.93 8.33
N MET A 7 -5.93 3.99 9.49
CA MET A 7 -4.67 3.33 9.76
C MET A 7 -4.98 2.01 10.45
N LYS A 8 -4.39 0.93 9.92
CA LYS A 8 -4.54 -0.40 10.51
C LYS A 8 -3.17 -1.01 10.75
N VAL A 9 -3.10 -1.81 11.79
CA VAL A 9 -1.89 -2.51 12.22
C VAL A 9 -2.13 -4.00 12.34
N MET A 10 -1.08 -4.77 12.17
CA MET A 10 -1.11 -6.20 12.43
C MET A 10 0.23 -6.62 13.00
N SER A 11 0.21 -7.12 14.23
CA SER A 11 1.41 -7.55 14.97
C SER A 11 2.14 -8.74 14.32
N LYS A 12 1.45 -9.49 13.44
CA LYS A 12 2.04 -10.57 12.66
C LYS A 12 1.21 -10.85 11.41
N LEU A 13 1.83 -10.82 10.22
CA LEU A 13 1.21 -11.34 9.00
C LEU A 13 0.76 -12.78 9.24
N LYS A 14 -0.55 -13.04 9.07
CA LYS A 14 -1.12 -14.38 9.24
C LYS A 14 -0.30 -15.35 8.41
N SER A 15 0.25 -16.35 9.08
CA SER A 15 1.07 -17.37 8.45
C SER A 15 0.18 -18.22 7.56
N VAL A 16 0.22 -18.01 6.25
CA VAL A 16 -0.43 -18.95 5.34
C VAL A 16 0.39 -20.24 5.31
N SER A 17 -0.26 -21.38 5.52
CA SER A 17 0.32 -22.72 5.37
C SER A 17 0.37 -23.10 3.89
N LEU A 18 0.95 -22.25 3.06
CA LEU A 18 1.23 -22.57 1.67
C LEU A 18 2.71 -22.93 1.54
N PRO A 19 3.05 -24.04 0.85
CA PRO A 19 4.43 -24.35 0.57
C PRO A 19 5.03 -23.22 -0.26
N LEU A 20 6.12 -22.61 0.23
CA LEU A 20 6.95 -21.72 -0.58
C LEU A 20 7.38 -22.51 -1.83
N LEU A 21 7.14 -21.95 -3.01
CA LEU A 21 7.66 -22.53 -4.25
C LEU A 21 9.19 -22.56 -4.13
N ARG A 22 9.75 -23.76 -3.94
CA ARG A 22 11.20 -23.96 -3.93
C ARG A 22 11.74 -23.53 -5.29
N SER A 23 12.83 -22.77 -5.24
CA SER A 23 13.54 -22.16 -6.35
C SER A 23 13.54 -23.02 -7.62
N PHE A 24 12.89 -22.52 -8.67
CA PHE A 24 13.34 -22.76 -10.04
C PHE A 24 14.12 -21.52 -10.48
N CYS A 25 15.37 -21.74 -10.89
CA CYS A 25 16.45 -20.78 -11.13
C CYS A 25 16.21 -19.66 -12.18
N SER A 26 15.02 -19.05 -12.29
CA SER A 26 14.86 -17.92 -13.23
C SER A 26 13.74 -16.92 -12.93
N ARG A 27 12.86 -17.11 -11.94
CA ARG A 27 11.78 -16.13 -11.67
C ARG A 27 11.59 -15.86 -10.19
N ASN A 28 11.59 -14.57 -9.85
CA ASN A 28 11.28 -13.98 -8.55
C ASN A 28 9.80 -14.19 -8.12
N VAL A 29 9.18 -15.34 -8.42
CA VAL A 29 7.77 -15.62 -8.17
C VAL A 29 7.58 -16.09 -6.73
N ILE A 30 6.70 -15.40 -6.01
CA ILE A 30 6.35 -15.63 -4.60
C ILE A 30 5.22 -16.65 -4.48
N LEU A 31 4.21 -16.48 -5.34
CA LEU A 31 2.95 -17.20 -5.31
C LEU A 31 2.41 -17.29 -6.74
N GLU A 32 1.80 -18.42 -7.05
CA GLU A 32 0.93 -18.56 -8.20
C GLU A 32 -0.49 -18.83 -7.72
N ARG A 33 -1.46 -18.12 -8.29
CA ARG A 33 -2.87 -18.34 -7.97
C ARG A 33 -3.71 -18.16 -9.22
N ASN A 34 -4.42 -19.21 -9.62
CA ASN A 34 -5.18 -19.23 -10.86
C ASN A 34 -4.26 -18.87 -12.06
N ASN A 35 -4.65 -17.87 -12.85
CA ASN A 35 -3.92 -17.38 -14.00
C ASN A 35 -2.94 -16.24 -13.66
N TYR A 36 -2.57 -16.06 -12.40
CA TYR A 36 -1.74 -14.93 -11.96
C TYR A 36 -0.44 -15.38 -11.29
N GLU A 37 0.63 -14.66 -11.57
CA GLU A 37 1.95 -14.76 -10.93
C GLU A 37 2.16 -13.54 -10.03
N PHE A 38 2.65 -13.75 -8.81
CA PHE A 38 3.04 -12.71 -7.87
C PHE A 38 4.56 -12.64 -7.87
N ILE A 39 5.15 -11.54 -8.35
CA ILE A 39 6.58 -11.45 -8.67
C ILE A 39 7.22 -10.37 -7.82
N VAL A 40 8.27 -10.70 -7.06
CA VAL A 40 9.07 -9.72 -6.30
C VAL A 40 9.60 -8.69 -7.25
N ALA A 41 9.27 -7.42 -6.98
CA ALA A 41 9.71 -6.30 -7.78
C ALA A 41 11.21 -6.11 -7.65
N GLN A 42 11.85 -5.67 -8.71
CA GLN A 42 13.26 -5.28 -8.74
C GLN A 42 13.37 -3.86 -9.27
N THR A 43 14.51 -3.21 -9.07
CA THR A 43 14.71 -1.81 -9.49
C THR A 43 14.51 -1.60 -10.99
N ARG A 44 14.75 -2.63 -11.82
CA ARG A 44 14.44 -2.63 -13.26
C ARG A 44 12.94 -2.56 -13.58
N ASP A 45 12.07 -2.87 -12.61
CA ASP A 45 10.61 -2.90 -12.78
C ASP A 45 9.95 -1.57 -12.38
N VAL A 46 10.73 -0.55 -12.00
CA VAL A 46 10.20 0.74 -11.52
C VAL A 46 9.32 1.42 -12.56
N ASP A 47 9.73 1.46 -13.83
CA ASP A 47 8.92 2.11 -14.89
C ASP A 47 7.57 1.43 -15.07
N LEU A 48 7.55 0.10 -15.00
CA LEU A 48 6.33 -0.70 -15.08
C LEU A 48 5.38 -0.39 -13.92
N ILE A 49 5.94 -0.29 -12.70
CA ILE A 49 5.18 -0.01 -11.48
C ILE A 49 4.68 1.43 -11.47
N VAL A 50 5.53 2.43 -11.74
CA VAL A 50 5.15 3.84 -11.79
C VAL A 50 4.05 4.07 -12.82
N LYS A 51 4.16 3.44 -14.00
CA LYS A 51 3.10 3.46 -15.01
C LYS A 51 1.79 2.90 -14.46
N PHE A 52 1.82 1.72 -13.81
CA PHE A 52 0.64 1.13 -13.20
C PHE A 52 0.01 2.05 -12.15
N LEU A 53 0.83 2.70 -11.32
CA LEU A 53 0.34 3.60 -10.28
C LEU A 53 -0.40 4.81 -10.87
N GLY A 54 0.17 5.44 -11.89
CA GLY A 54 -0.41 6.62 -12.56
C GLY A 54 -1.63 6.30 -13.42
N GLU A 55 -1.70 5.11 -14.03
CA GLU A 55 -2.84 4.72 -14.88
C GLU A 55 -4.01 4.14 -14.08
N TYR A 56 -3.74 3.48 -12.95
CA TYR A 56 -4.76 2.71 -12.21
C TYR A 56 -4.84 3.08 -10.73
N HIS A 57 -3.76 2.99 -9.97
CA HIS A 57 -3.84 3.10 -8.51
C HIS A 57 -4.36 4.46 -8.03
N TYR A 58 -3.69 5.55 -8.39
CA TYR A 58 -4.04 6.87 -7.84
C TYR A 58 -5.43 7.33 -8.29
N LYS A 59 -5.89 6.89 -9.47
CA LYS A 59 -7.26 7.10 -9.94
C LYS A 59 -8.31 6.38 -9.08
N GLN A 60 -7.96 5.25 -8.47
CA GLN A 60 -8.85 4.47 -7.60
C GLN A 60 -8.84 4.94 -6.15
N VAL A 61 -7.89 5.78 -5.74
CA VAL A 61 -7.85 6.36 -4.39
C VAL A 61 -8.98 7.40 -4.27
N PRO A 62 -9.99 7.20 -3.39
CA PRO A 62 -11.18 8.03 -3.38
C PRO A 62 -10.92 9.53 -3.19
N THR A 63 -10.00 9.89 -2.30
CA THR A 63 -9.63 11.28 -2.04
C THR A 63 -8.95 11.93 -3.25
N LEU A 64 -8.00 11.23 -3.89
CA LEU A 64 -7.32 11.76 -5.09
C LEU A 64 -8.28 11.88 -6.27
N ASN A 65 -9.19 10.91 -6.42
CA ASN A 65 -10.22 10.94 -7.45
C ASN A 65 -11.20 12.12 -7.26
N CYS A 66 -11.66 12.33 -6.03
CA CYS A 66 -12.51 13.47 -5.67
C CYS A 66 -11.87 14.82 -6.03
N LEU A 67 -10.56 14.95 -5.79
CA LEU A 67 -9.81 16.18 -6.07
C LEU A 67 -9.52 16.42 -7.57
N GLY A 68 -9.70 15.41 -8.42
CA GLY A 68 -9.46 15.51 -9.87
C GLY A 68 -8.00 15.85 -10.22
N VAL A 69 -7.06 15.23 -9.52
CA VAL A 69 -5.61 15.48 -9.68
C VAL A 69 -5.01 14.80 -10.92
N ASP A 70 -3.81 15.23 -11.32
CA ASP A 70 -3.02 14.52 -12.32
C ASP A 70 -2.30 13.31 -11.70
N TYR A 71 -2.88 12.13 -11.89
CA TYR A 71 -2.36 10.87 -11.36
C TYR A 71 -0.98 10.49 -11.91
N LYS A 72 -0.67 10.85 -13.16
CA LYS A 72 0.64 10.56 -13.76
C LYS A 72 1.71 11.45 -13.14
N LYS A 73 1.41 12.73 -12.94
CA LYS A 73 2.29 13.65 -12.22
C LYS A 73 2.59 13.13 -10.81
N ILE A 74 1.59 12.69 -10.05
CA ILE A 74 1.80 12.11 -8.71
C ILE A 74 2.73 10.88 -8.79
N ALA A 75 2.48 9.97 -9.72
CA ALA A 75 3.29 8.76 -9.86
C ALA A 75 4.76 9.08 -10.19
N GLU A 76 5.01 10.02 -11.10
CA GLU A 76 6.37 10.45 -11.45
C GLU A 76 7.04 11.20 -10.31
N THR A 77 6.34 12.07 -9.58
CA THR A 77 6.88 12.75 -8.39
C THR A 77 7.30 11.74 -7.30
N LEU A 78 6.58 10.63 -7.16
CA LEU A 78 6.86 9.58 -6.17
C LEU A 78 7.76 8.45 -6.69
N ARG A 79 8.42 8.63 -7.84
CA ARG A 79 9.28 7.62 -8.47
C ARG A 79 10.44 7.20 -7.58
N GLU A 80 11.13 8.16 -6.96
CA GLU A 80 12.28 7.86 -6.09
C GLU A 80 11.85 7.09 -4.84
N GLU A 81 10.68 7.43 -4.28
CA GLU A 81 10.10 6.65 -3.19
C GLU A 81 9.78 5.23 -3.64
N THR A 82 9.20 5.06 -4.82
CA THR A 82 8.93 3.73 -5.41
C THR A 82 10.22 2.91 -5.53
N VAL A 83 11.34 3.52 -5.93
CA VAL A 83 12.65 2.86 -5.97
C VAL A 83 13.08 2.37 -4.59
N GLN A 84 12.94 3.20 -3.55
CA GLN A 84 13.32 2.81 -2.19
C GLN A 84 12.45 1.65 -1.69
N GLN A 85 11.15 1.69 -1.94
CA GLN A 85 10.23 0.64 -1.51
C GLN A 85 10.52 -0.72 -2.17
N ILE A 86 11.04 -0.70 -3.40
CA ILE A 86 11.43 -1.92 -4.09
C ILE A 86 12.72 -2.51 -3.53
N LYS A 87 13.65 -1.69 -3.04
CA LYS A 87 14.95 -2.15 -2.51
C LYS A 87 14.84 -2.95 -1.21
N ASP A 88 13.76 -2.80 -0.46
CA ASP A 88 13.55 -3.52 0.78
C ASP A 88 13.03 -4.96 0.57
N ASP A 89 12.84 -5.41 -0.68
CA ASP A 89 12.44 -6.78 -1.04
C ASP A 89 11.08 -7.26 -0.49
N PHE A 90 10.19 -6.35 -0.07
CA PHE A 90 8.78 -6.64 0.28
C PHE A 90 7.78 -6.26 -0.81
N SER A 91 8.23 -5.52 -1.81
CA SER A 91 7.39 -5.05 -2.90
C SER A 91 7.26 -6.10 -4.01
N PHE A 92 6.08 -6.21 -4.59
CA PHE A 92 5.82 -7.16 -5.67
C PHE A 92 4.70 -6.67 -6.58
N TYR A 93 4.65 -7.21 -7.79
CA TYR A 93 3.55 -6.98 -8.71
C TYR A 93 2.86 -8.29 -9.08
N VAL A 94 1.60 -8.17 -9.52
CA VAL A 94 0.76 -9.28 -9.94
C VAL A 94 0.60 -9.21 -11.44
N GLN A 95 0.94 -10.29 -12.14
CA GLN A 95 0.91 -10.37 -13.59
C GLN A 95 -0.04 -11.47 -14.04
N ASP A 96 -0.85 -11.19 -15.06
CA ASP A 96 -1.63 -12.21 -15.76
C ASP A 96 -0.70 -13.08 -16.62
N LYS A 97 -0.78 -14.40 -16.46
CA LYS A 97 0.09 -15.36 -17.16
C LYS A 97 -0.12 -15.35 -18.67
N ALA A 98 -1.35 -15.15 -19.12
CA ALA A 98 -1.71 -15.22 -20.53
C ALA A 98 -1.37 -13.93 -21.28
N THR A 99 -1.71 -12.77 -20.68
CA THR A 99 -1.50 -11.47 -21.36
C THR A 99 -0.16 -10.81 -21.00
N ARG A 100 0.52 -11.31 -19.95
CA ARG A 100 1.70 -10.67 -19.33
C ARG A 100 1.43 -9.26 -18.83
N GLU A 101 0.17 -8.88 -18.68
CA GLU A 101 -0.24 -7.57 -18.17
C GLU A 101 -0.07 -7.50 -16.65
N VAL A 102 0.46 -6.38 -16.14
CA VAL A 102 0.43 -6.11 -14.70
C VAL A 102 -0.97 -5.69 -14.30
N VAL A 103 -1.56 -6.47 -13.40
CA VAL A 103 -2.92 -6.28 -12.89
C VAL A 103 -2.95 -5.86 -11.43
N GLY A 104 -1.80 -5.83 -10.77
CA GLY A 104 -1.68 -5.47 -9.36
C GLY A 104 -0.28 -5.05 -8.96
N VAL A 105 -0.20 -4.22 -7.93
CA VAL A 105 1.06 -3.77 -7.32
C VAL A 105 0.89 -3.72 -5.81
N VAL A 106 1.91 -4.21 -5.10
CA VAL A 106 2.12 -3.98 -3.68
C VAL A 106 3.45 -3.28 -3.49
N LEU A 107 3.41 -2.15 -2.79
CA LEU A 107 4.62 -1.46 -2.33
C LEU A 107 4.63 -1.46 -0.81
N ALA A 108 5.68 -2.04 -0.26
CA ALA A 108 5.92 -2.13 1.17
C ALA A 108 7.42 -1.91 1.44
N HIS A 109 7.73 -1.26 2.56
CA HIS A 109 9.10 -0.88 2.89
C HIS A 109 9.28 -0.69 4.39
N TYR A 110 10.52 -0.69 4.84
CA TYR A 110 10.83 -0.43 6.24
C TYR A 110 10.71 1.04 6.57
N MET A 111 10.15 1.29 7.75
CA MET A 111 10.17 2.63 8.32
C MET A 111 10.60 2.59 9.79
N ASN A 112 11.60 3.39 10.11
CA ASN A 112 11.99 3.70 11.48
C ASN A 112 11.22 4.94 11.94
N ALA A 113 10.84 4.98 13.22
CA ALA A 113 10.08 6.00 13.98
C ALA A 113 9.81 7.39 13.34
N LYS A 114 9.14 7.46 12.17
CA LYS A 114 8.96 8.72 11.40
C LYS A 114 7.72 8.75 10.49
N LEU A 115 6.70 7.91 10.68
CA LEU A 115 5.51 7.90 9.81
C LEU A 115 4.81 9.27 9.74
N LYS A 116 4.59 9.92 10.89
CA LYS A 116 4.00 11.28 10.94
C LYS A 116 4.83 12.29 10.15
N LYS A 117 6.16 12.30 10.37
CA LYS A 117 7.07 13.20 9.67
C LYS A 117 7.08 12.92 8.17
N TYR A 118 7.06 11.65 7.78
CA TYR A 118 7.02 11.25 6.37
C TYR A 118 5.80 11.83 5.65
N TYR A 119 4.60 11.72 6.24
CA TYR A 119 3.41 12.32 5.66
C TYR A 119 3.40 13.85 5.71
N ALA A 120 3.99 14.45 6.74
CA ALA A 120 4.20 15.90 6.78
C ALA A 120 5.10 16.37 5.62
N ASP A 121 6.20 15.66 5.36
CA ASP A 121 7.13 15.96 4.26
C ASP A 121 6.45 15.78 2.88
N LEU A 122 5.63 14.73 2.71
CA LEU A 122 4.79 14.55 1.52
C LEU A 122 3.79 15.70 1.35
N SER A 123 3.11 16.12 2.42
CA SER A 123 2.18 17.25 2.35
C SER A 123 2.90 18.52 1.93
N ALA A 124 4.10 18.78 2.44
CA ALA A 124 4.90 19.94 2.06
C ALA A 124 5.34 19.88 0.58
N MET A 125 5.73 18.69 0.10
CA MET A 125 6.11 18.46 -1.31
C MET A 125 4.97 18.82 -2.28
N PHE A 126 3.72 18.51 -1.90
CA PHE A 126 2.54 18.73 -2.74
C PHE A 126 1.75 19.99 -2.39
N LYS A 127 2.31 20.93 -1.61
CA LYS A 127 1.58 22.10 -1.08
C LYS A 127 0.83 22.94 -2.13
N GLU A 128 1.38 23.05 -3.33
CA GLU A 128 0.78 23.81 -4.45
C GLU A 128 -0.15 22.97 -5.34
N ASP A 129 -0.33 21.69 -5.03
CA ASP A 129 -1.16 20.73 -5.76
C ASP A 129 -2.39 20.36 -4.94
N LYS A 130 -3.54 20.11 -5.57
CA LYS A 130 -4.76 19.69 -4.85
C LYS A 130 -4.54 18.40 -4.05
N SER A 131 -3.62 17.53 -4.49
CA SER A 131 -3.21 16.33 -3.74
C SER A 131 -2.65 16.63 -2.35
N TYR A 132 -2.25 17.87 -2.03
CA TYR A 132 -1.95 18.34 -0.68
C TYR A 132 -2.96 17.83 0.37
N TYR A 133 -4.25 17.97 0.09
CA TYR A 133 -5.31 17.59 1.02
C TYR A 133 -5.35 16.09 1.30
N HIS A 134 -4.99 15.26 0.31
CA HIS A 134 -4.86 13.82 0.52
C HIS A 134 -3.73 13.50 1.49
N TRP A 135 -2.55 14.09 1.28
CA TRP A 135 -1.39 13.85 2.13
C TRP A 135 -1.60 14.40 3.55
N LYS A 136 -2.26 15.56 3.70
CA LYS A 136 -2.69 16.07 5.01
C LYS A 136 -3.67 15.16 5.72
N MET A 137 -4.58 14.53 4.98
CA MET A 137 -5.48 13.54 5.58
C MET A 137 -4.74 12.29 6.05
N LEU A 138 -3.71 11.84 5.32
CA LEU A 138 -2.87 10.73 5.79
C LEU A 138 -2.04 11.14 7.00
N GLU A 139 -1.47 12.34 7.03
CA GLU A 139 -0.79 12.90 8.21
C GLU A 139 -1.71 12.90 9.44
N ARG A 140 -2.98 13.27 9.27
CA ARG A 140 -4.00 13.30 10.34
C ARG A 140 -4.22 11.95 11.02
N LEU A 141 -4.04 10.83 10.31
CA LEU A 141 -4.14 9.49 10.92
C LEU A 141 -3.12 9.27 12.03
N TYR A 142 -2.00 9.99 11.99
CA TYR A 142 -0.85 9.85 12.88
C TYR A 142 -0.78 10.94 13.96
N GLU A 143 -1.73 11.86 14.03
CA GLU A 143 -1.63 12.99 14.98
C GLU A 143 -1.60 12.55 16.44
N ASN A 144 -2.44 11.56 16.78
CA ASN A 144 -2.67 11.06 18.14
C ASN A 144 -2.30 9.59 18.30
N VAL A 145 -1.56 9.02 17.34
CA VAL A 145 -1.18 7.61 17.36
C VAL A 145 0.29 7.47 17.01
N ASP A 146 1.07 7.02 18.00
CA ASP A 146 2.43 6.56 17.80
C ASP A 146 2.45 5.02 17.86
N VAL A 147 2.46 4.39 16.68
CA VAL A 147 2.48 2.93 16.55
C VAL A 147 3.78 2.30 17.08
N TYR A 148 4.88 3.07 17.14
CA TYR A 148 6.15 2.59 17.64
C TYR A 148 6.10 2.48 19.17
N GLU A 149 5.60 3.52 19.83
CA GLU A 149 5.37 3.53 21.28
C GLU A 149 4.29 2.52 21.70
N MET A 150 3.14 2.51 21.00
CA MET A 150 2.01 1.63 21.34
C MET A 150 2.36 0.14 21.33
N TYR A 151 3.28 -0.28 20.47
CA TYR A 151 3.64 -1.68 20.27
C TYR A 151 5.07 -2.02 20.69
N ASP A 152 5.80 -1.06 21.27
CA ASP A 152 7.20 -1.21 21.69
C ASP A 152 8.09 -1.76 20.57
N VAL A 153 8.08 -1.09 19.42
CA VAL A 153 8.88 -1.46 18.24
C VAL A 153 9.70 -0.30 17.72
N GLU A 154 10.93 -0.57 17.26
CA GLU A 154 11.81 0.44 16.65
C GLU A 154 11.58 0.60 15.14
N ARG A 155 11.08 -0.47 14.51
CA ARG A 155 10.89 -0.58 13.07
C ARG A 155 9.58 -1.30 12.75
N ILE A 156 8.98 -0.89 11.63
CA ILE A 156 7.76 -1.49 11.10
C ILE A 156 7.93 -1.79 9.61
N LEU A 157 7.07 -2.65 9.10
CA LEU A 157 6.84 -2.78 7.66
C LEU A 157 5.64 -1.90 7.27
N HIS A 158 5.89 -0.83 6.53
CA HIS A 158 4.85 0.06 6.04
C HIS A 158 4.34 -0.41 4.67
N GLY A 159 3.17 -1.05 4.67
CA GLY A 159 2.45 -1.51 3.48
C GLY A 159 1.67 -0.38 2.82
N ARG A 160 2.40 0.55 2.18
CA ARG A 160 1.87 1.80 1.62
C ARG A 160 0.81 1.58 0.53
N ILE A 161 1.02 0.62 -0.37
CA ILE A 161 0.14 0.40 -1.52
C ILE A 161 -0.25 -1.06 -1.60
N TYR A 162 -1.57 -1.30 -1.62
CA TYR A 162 -2.18 -2.56 -2.04
C TYR A 162 -3.19 -2.26 -3.15
N SER A 163 -2.81 -2.51 -4.40
CA SER A 163 -3.60 -2.10 -5.56
C SER A 163 -3.83 -3.24 -6.55
N LEU A 164 -5.06 -3.36 -7.05
CA LEU A 164 -5.48 -4.31 -8.07
C LEU A 164 -6.41 -3.61 -9.06
N LYS A 165 -6.24 -3.87 -10.37
CA LYS A 165 -7.19 -3.41 -11.39
C LYS A 165 -8.60 -3.88 -11.07
N GLU A 166 -9.59 -3.01 -11.30
CA GLU A 166 -11.00 -3.32 -11.07
C GLU A 166 -11.46 -4.60 -11.78
N SER A 167 -10.97 -4.83 -13.01
CA SER A 167 -11.31 -6.00 -13.83
C SER A 167 -10.94 -7.34 -13.19
N VAL A 168 -9.99 -7.35 -12.25
CA VAL A 168 -9.51 -8.55 -11.55
C VAL A 168 -9.92 -8.60 -10.07
N GLN A 169 -10.62 -7.56 -9.57
CA GLN A 169 -11.16 -7.56 -8.21
C GLN A 169 -12.24 -8.64 -8.05
N ARG A 170 -12.53 -8.99 -6.78
CA ARG A 170 -13.52 -10.03 -6.39
C ARG A 170 -13.21 -11.46 -6.87
N ARG A 171 -12.03 -11.71 -7.46
CA ARG A 171 -11.55 -13.05 -7.85
C ARG A 171 -10.64 -13.72 -6.81
N GLY A 172 -10.73 -13.27 -5.55
CA GLY A 172 -9.84 -13.73 -4.46
C GLY A 172 -8.42 -13.18 -4.50
N LEU A 173 -8.08 -12.32 -5.46
CA LEU A 173 -6.73 -11.75 -5.59
C LEU A 173 -6.34 -10.84 -4.42
N GLY A 174 -7.27 -10.07 -3.85
CA GLY A 174 -6.96 -9.24 -2.67
C GLY A 174 -6.43 -10.06 -1.49
N GLN A 175 -7.06 -11.21 -1.22
CA GLN A 175 -6.56 -12.13 -0.19
C GLN A 175 -5.21 -12.73 -0.60
N SER A 176 -5.07 -13.14 -1.87
CA SER A 176 -3.82 -13.70 -2.39
C SER A 176 -2.64 -12.71 -2.30
N THR A 177 -2.93 -11.41 -2.44
CA THR A 177 -1.96 -10.33 -2.24
C THR A 177 -1.49 -10.24 -0.78
N VAL A 178 -2.41 -10.35 0.18
CA VAL A 178 -2.03 -10.39 1.60
C VAL A 178 -1.24 -11.67 1.91
N ASP A 179 -1.67 -12.79 1.35
CA ASP A 179 -0.99 -14.09 1.52
C ASP A 179 0.45 -14.04 0.97
N ALA A 180 0.65 -13.44 -0.21
CA ALA A 180 1.97 -13.23 -0.81
C ALA A 180 2.86 -12.31 0.06
N SER A 181 2.28 -11.26 0.65
CA SER A 181 3.00 -10.39 1.59
C SER A 181 3.46 -11.18 2.82
N GLY A 182 2.61 -12.08 3.34
CA GLY A 182 2.96 -12.98 4.44
C GLY A 182 4.06 -13.98 4.09
N LEU A 183 4.08 -14.48 2.86
CA LEU A 183 5.15 -15.35 2.36
C LEU A 183 6.50 -14.61 2.26
N LEU A 184 6.50 -13.35 1.82
CA LEU A 184 7.72 -12.53 1.80
C LEU A 184 8.24 -12.21 3.20
N SER A 185 7.35 -11.85 4.13
CA SER A 185 7.72 -11.65 5.53
C SER A 185 8.36 -12.89 6.16
N LYS A 186 7.85 -14.09 5.85
CA LYS A 186 8.49 -15.34 6.28
C LYS A 186 9.85 -15.56 5.61
N ARG A 187 9.96 -15.28 4.31
CA ARG A 187 11.23 -15.46 3.56
C ARG A 187 12.36 -14.62 4.14
N ASN A 188 12.04 -13.44 4.67
CA ASN A 188 12.99 -12.54 5.29
C ASN A 188 13.19 -12.81 6.80
N ASP A 189 12.59 -13.89 7.34
CA ASP A 189 12.63 -14.27 8.77
C ASP A 189 12.16 -13.18 9.75
N GLU A 190 11.24 -12.33 9.30
CA GLU A 190 10.85 -11.15 10.05
C GLU A 190 9.49 -11.28 10.72
N LYS A 191 9.48 -11.11 12.05
CA LYS A 191 8.28 -10.86 12.84
C LYS A 191 8.14 -9.35 13.01
N MET A 192 7.48 -8.71 12.06
CA MET A 192 7.24 -7.27 12.11
C MET A 192 5.79 -6.90 12.31
N LEU A 193 5.60 -5.81 13.05
CA LEU A 193 4.38 -5.03 12.99
C LEU A 193 4.24 -4.47 11.58
N VAL A 194 3.13 -4.79 10.93
CA VAL A 194 2.79 -4.23 9.61
C VAL A 194 1.78 -3.12 9.81
N VAL A 195 2.04 -1.96 9.22
CA VAL A 195 1.16 -0.80 9.23
C VAL A 195 0.71 -0.53 7.80
N ALA A 196 -0.59 -0.31 7.61
CA ALA A 196 -1.15 0.02 6.30
C ALA A 196 -2.29 1.03 6.43
N GLU A 197 -2.36 1.96 5.49
CA GLU A 197 -3.49 2.87 5.33
C GLU A 197 -4.48 2.33 4.32
N ALA A 198 -5.76 2.31 4.69
CA ALA A 198 -6.84 1.93 3.79
C ALA A 198 -7.75 3.12 3.50
N ASN A 199 -7.71 3.55 2.24
CA ASN A 199 -8.43 4.74 1.75
C ASN A 199 -9.80 4.44 1.11
N GLY A 200 -10.20 3.17 1.03
CA GLY A 200 -11.44 2.78 0.39
C GLY A 200 -12.08 1.59 1.09
N LEU A 201 -13.37 1.35 0.82
CA LEU A 201 -14.13 0.25 1.42
C LEU A 201 -13.51 -1.12 1.10
N PHE A 202 -13.00 -1.29 -0.13
CA PHE A 202 -12.39 -2.55 -0.55
C PHE A 202 -11.11 -2.86 0.24
N SER A 203 -10.18 -1.92 0.34
CA SER A 203 -8.93 -2.12 1.09
C SER A 203 -9.20 -2.28 2.59
N ASN A 204 -10.16 -1.53 3.14
CA ASN A 204 -10.60 -1.71 4.52
C ASN A 204 -11.05 -3.16 4.78
N HIS A 205 -11.99 -3.65 3.98
CA HIS A 205 -12.54 -5.00 4.12
C HIS A 205 -11.49 -6.09 3.90
N MET A 206 -10.59 -5.89 2.94
CA MET A 206 -9.49 -6.82 2.66
C MET A 206 -8.54 -6.93 3.86
N LEU A 207 -8.12 -5.80 4.44
CA LEU A 207 -7.24 -5.78 5.61
C LEU A 207 -7.93 -6.33 6.86
N ASP A 208 -9.22 -6.03 7.06
CA ASP A 208 -10.01 -6.58 8.18
C ASP A 208 -10.08 -8.11 8.13
N LYS A 209 -10.34 -8.67 6.94
CA LYS A 209 -10.33 -10.13 6.74
C LYS A 209 -8.95 -10.75 6.99
N ALA A 210 -7.90 -10.04 6.62
CA ALA A 210 -6.53 -10.45 6.89
C ALA A 210 -6.20 -10.43 8.40
N GLY A 211 -7.00 -9.75 9.23
CA GLY A 211 -6.80 -9.65 10.67
C GLY A 211 -6.05 -8.40 11.11
N TYR A 212 -5.96 -7.38 10.25
CA TYR A 212 -5.50 -6.06 10.69
C TYR A 212 -6.52 -5.44 11.64
N GLN A 213 -6.02 -4.70 12.62
CA GLN A 213 -6.79 -3.96 13.60
C GLN A 213 -6.72 -2.48 13.27
N MET A 214 -7.87 -1.80 13.25
CA MET A 214 -7.92 -0.35 13.07
C MET A 214 -7.45 0.35 14.34
N VAL A 215 -6.49 1.27 14.21
CA VAL A 215 -5.94 2.05 15.33
C VAL A 215 -6.23 3.55 15.20
N SER A 216 -6.49 4.03 13.98
CA SER A 216 -6.86 5.42 13.72
C SER A 216 -7.80 5.51 12.53
N ARG A 217 -8.65 6.53 12.52
CA ARG A 217 -9.63 6.79 11.45
C ARG A 217 -9.83 8.30 11.28
N VAL A 218 -9.99 8.72 10.03
CA VAL A 218 -10.41 10.07 9.67
C VAL A 218 -11.60 9.97 8.73
N ASN A 219 -12.73 10.59 9.09
CA ASN A 219 -13.91 10.69 8.25
C ASN A 219 -13.72 11.79 7.21
N TYR A 220 -14.11 11.53 5.96
CA TYR A 220 -13.91 12.51 4.89
C TYR A 220 -14.73 13.77 5.09
N SER A 221 -16.00 13.61 5.47
CA SER A 221 -16.94 14.72 5.72
C SER A 221 -16.59 15.60 6.92
N GLU A 222 -15.65 15.16 7.77
CA GLU A 222 -15.22 15.87 8.98
C GLU A 222 -13.80 16.40 8.84
N PHE A 223 -13.13 16.13 7.70
CA PHE A 223 -11.76 16.56 7.49
C PHE A 223 -11.73 18.02 7.04
N GLU A 224 -11.24 18.87 7.94
CA GLU A 224 -11.08 20.30 7.69
C GLU A 224 -9.59 20.68 7.66
N VAL A 225 -9.24 21.55 6.72
CA VAL A 225 -7.94 22.22 6.65
C VAL A 225 -8.20 23.72 6.51
N ASP A 226 -7.82 24.51 7.52
CA ASP A 226 -7.93 25.96 7.53
C ASP A 226 -9.34 26.50 7.15
N GLY A 227 -10.41 25.90 7.69
CA GLY A 227 -11.79 26.28 7.37
C GLY A 227 -12.37 25.67 6.10
N TYR A 228 -11.61 24.85 5.37
CA TYR A 228 -12.02 24.23 4.11
C TYR A 228 -12.21 22.71 4.24
N TYR A 229 -13.29 22.19 3.65
CA TYR A 229 -13.64 20.77 3.61
C TYR A 229 -13.42 20.22 2.18
N PRO A 230 -12.28 19.55 1.91
CA PRO A 230 -11.88 19.16 0.56
C PRO A 230 -12.58 17.91 -0.01
N PHE A 231 -13.34 17.15 0.79
CA PHE A 231 -13.90 15.84 0.41
C PHE A 231 -15.39 15.68 0.72
#